data_AF-A0A7C1UQB9-F1
#
_entry.id   AF-A0A7C1UQB9-F1
#
_cell.length_a   1.000
_cell.length_b   1.000
_cell.length_c   1.000
_cell.angle_alpha   90.00
_cell.angle_beta   90.00
_cell.angle_gamma   90.00
#
_symmetry.space_group_name_H-M   'P 1'
#
loop_
_entity.id
_entity.type
_entity.pdbx_description
1 polymer ?
#
loop_
_entity_poly.entity_id
_entity_poly.type
_entity_poly.pdbx_seq_one_letter_code
_entity_poly.pdbx_strand_id
1 'polypeptide(L)'
;MGHYSRLRQRQNQEVGSEDYELLKGVDDNKDQSYFLWTLGQEELSKTLFPIGKYQKSEVRKLAEKFGLPTAQKKDSQGLCFMGMLDMKEFLKEFIPEKKGQVLNESGKVVGEHDGASFYTIGQRHGFVITQKSTEEEPYYIVDKDVEKNTLTVSSKENMEHVGGRKTVTLHDTNWIGEEPKEGKSYRARVRYRGELLECSVKMLNESRAEVTFEENQIAPAGQSLVIYDGERCLGGGVID
;
A
#
# COMPACT_ATOMS: atom_id res chain seq x y z
N MET A 1 11.60 -17.44 2.30
CA MET A 1 10.63 -17.00 1.27
C MET A 1 11.34 -16.33 0.09
N GLY A 2 10.72 -16.36 -1.10
CA GLY A 2 11.21 -15.64 -2.29
C GLY A 2 10.87 -14.15 -2.31
N HIS A 3 10.82 -13.50 -1.14
CA HIS A 3 10.56 -12.05 -1.03
C HIS A 3 11.86 -11.26 -1.16
N TYR A 4 11.80 -10.13 -1.85
CA TYR A 4 12.89 -9.14 -1.94
C TYR A 4 12.90 -8.26 -0.68
N SER A 5 13.23 -8.88 0.43
CA SER A 5 13.42 -8.24 1.74
C SER A 5 14.66 -8.82 2.40
N ARG A 6 15.20 -8.17 3.41
CA ARG A 6 16.36 -8.69 4.15
C ARG A 6 16.00 -8.87 5.61
N LEU A 7 16.71 -9.76 6.27
CA LEU A 7 16.64 -9.98 7.71
C LEU A 7 18.00 -9.64 8.31
N ARG A 8 18.01 -8.90 9.40
CA ARG A 8 19.21 -8.66 10.21
C ARG A 8 18.92 -9.03 11.64
N GLN A 9 19.69 -9.94 12.20
CA GLN A 9 19.65 -10.25 13.63
C GLN A 9 20.58 -9.26 14.34
N ARG A 10 20.06 -8.50 15.32
CA ARG A 10 20.89 -7.71 16.21
C ARG A 10 21.51 -8.62 17.25
N GLN A 11 22.80 -8.43 17.50
CA GLN A 11 23.45 -9.02 18.66
C GLN A 11 23.19 -8.06 19.84
N ASN A 12 22.09 -8.27 20.59
CA ASN A 12 21.95 -7.59 21.86
C ASN A 12 22.86 -8.24 22.91
N GLN A 13 23.40 -7.41 23.81
CA GLN A 13 24.28 -7.84 24.91
C GLN A 13 23.54 -8.58 26.04
N GLU A 14 22.21 -8.63 26.00
CA GLU A 14 21.39 -9.42 26.92
C GLU A 14 21.13 -10.82 26.36
N VAL A 15 21.62 -11.83 27.09
CA VAL A 15 21.47 -13.26 26.77
C VAL A 15 19.98 -13.61 26.71
N GLY A 16 19.46 -13.85 25.50
CA GLY A 16 18.09 -14.34 25.27
C GLY A 16 17.16 -13.41 24.49
N SER A 17 17.57 -12.18 24.13
CA SER A 17 16.80 -11.32 23.23
C SER A 17 17.34 -11.40 21.79
N GLU A 18 16.78 -12.30 20.98
CA GLU A 18 17.02 -12.24 19.53
C GLU A 18 16.12 -11.14 18.94
N ASP A 19 16.69 -9.95 18.71
CA ASP A 19 15.98 -8.84 18.06
C ASP A 19 16.25 -8.90 16.55
N TYR A 20 15.24 -9.34 15.80
CA TYR A 20 15.24 -9.46 14.36
C TYR A 20 14.67 -8.20 13.70
N GLU A 21 15.41 -7.65 12.75
CA GLU A 21 14.98 -6.50 11.96
C GLU A 21 14.62 -6.92 10.54
N LEU A 22 13.40 -6.59 10.12
CA LEU A 22 13.03 -6.62 8.72
C LEU A 22 13.61 -5.38 8.02
N LEU A 23 14.38 -5.61 6.97
CA LEU A 23 14.98 -4.56 6.16
C LEU A 23 14.42 -4.59 4.74
N LYS A 24 14.42 -3.44 4.08
CA LYS A 24 14.14 -3.31 2.65
C LYS A 24 15.07 -4.21 1.82
N GLY A 25 14.56 -4.74 0.71
CA GLY A 25 15.41 -5.32 -0.33
C GLY A 25 16.36 -4.27 -0.94
N VAL A 26 17.51 -4.69 -1.45
CA VAL A 26 18.45 -3.77 -2.15
C VAL A 26 17.94 -3.26 -3.50
N ASP A 27 16.96 -3.96 -4.09
CA ASP A 27 16.25 -3.51 -5.30
C ASP A 27 15.01 -2.73 -4.87
N ASP A 28 15.07 -1.39 -4.86
CA ASP A 28 13.96 -0.54 -4.41
C ASP A 28 12.67 -0.76 -5.22
N ASN A 29 12.78 -1.12 -6.50
CA ASN A 29 11.62 -1.37 -7.36
C ASN A 29 10.93 -2.71 -7.07
N LYS A 30 11.67 -3.62 -6.42
CA LYS A 30 11.22 -4.97 -6.11
C LYS A 30 11.12 -5.23 -4.62
N ASP A 31 11.58 -4.32 -3.77
CA ASP A 31 11.44 -4.37 -2.33
C ASP A 31 10.02 -4.80 -1.95
N GLN A 32 9.90 -5.79 -1.08
CA GLN A 32 8.64 -6.38 -0.65
C GLN A 32 8.42 -6.25 0.86
N SER A 33 9.27 -5.50 1.57
CA SER A 33 9.09 -5.22 3.00
C SER A 33 7.71 -4.66 3.33
N TYR A 34 7.13 -3.86 2.42
CA TYR A 34 5.78 -3.30 2.54
C TYR A 34 4.69 -4.35 2.76
N PHE A 35 4.83 -5.57 2.24
CA PHE A 35 3.82 -6.62 2.42
C PHE A 35 4.06 -7.48 3.68
N LEU A 36 5.18 -7.27 4.34
CA LEU A 36 5.64 -8.10 5.46
C LEU A 36 5.58 -7.34 6.80
N TRP A 37 4.92 -6.19 6.84
CA TRP A 37 4.83 -5.34 8.04
C TRP A 37 4.08 -6.01 9.19
N THR A 38 3.26 -7.03 8.91
CA THR A 38 2.49 -7.81 9.90
C THR A 38 3.28 -8.93 10.55
N LEU A 39 4.52 -9.21 10.11
CA LEU A 39 5.35 -10.23 10.75
C LEU A 39 5.82 -9.75 12.13
N GLY A 40 5.89 -10.64 13.12
CA GLY A 40 6.49 -10.38 14.43
C GLY A 40 7.86 -11.02 14.57
N GLN A 41 8.45 -10.89 15.76
CA GLN A 41 9.76 -11.48 16.08
C GLN A 41 9.77 -13.00 15.91
N GLU A 42 8.71 -13.69 16.32
CA GLU A 42 8.63 -15.15 16.23
C GLU A 42 8.68 -15.61 14.76
N GLU A 43 7.89 -15.01 13.88
CA GLU A 43 7.88 -15.37 12.46
C GLU A 43 9.22 -15.04 11.80
N LEU A 44 9.81 -13.88 12.13
CA LEU A 44 11.10 -13.47 11.59
C LEU A 44 12.23 -14.40 12.02
N SER A 45 12.23 -14.90 13.26
CA SER A 45 13.24 -15.86 13.75
C SER A 45 13.30 -17.16 12.94
N LYS A 46 12.17 -17.54 12.33
CA LYS A 46 12.02 -18.76 11.52
C LYS A 46 12.08 -18.50 10.02
N THR A 47 12.37 -17.27 9.60
CA THR A 47 12.29 -16.86 8.18
C THR A 47 13.66 -16.57 7.58
N LEU A 48 13.86 -17.00 6.33
CA LEU A 48 15.03 -16.64 5.51
C LEU A 48 14.60 -15.87 4.27
N PHE A 49 15.31 -14.78 3.95
CA PHE A 49 15.16 -14.03 2.69
C PHE A 49 16.43 -14.10 1.83
N PRO A 50 16.66 -15.21 1.10
CA PRO A 50 17.91 -15.45 0.39
C PRO A 50 18.16 -14.46 -0.76
N ILE A 51 17.10 -13.86 -1.33
CA ILE A 51 17.18 -13.05 -2.54
C ILE A 51 17.16 -11.54 -2.30
N GLY A 52 16.80 -11.04 -1.12
CA GLY A 52 16.64 -9.59 -0.91
C GLY A 52 17.94 -8.78 -0.89
N LYS A 53 19.09 -9.45 -1.02
CA LYS A 53 20.42 -8.86 -1.21
C LYS A 53 20.87 -8.79 -2.68
N TYR A 54 19.98 -9.13 -3.62
CA TYR A 54 20.24 -9.07 -5.05
C TYR A 54 19.25 -8.14 -5.76
N GLN A 55 19.71 -7.51 -6.83
CA GLN A 55 18.85 -6.95 -7.86
C GLN A 55 18.07 -8.06 -8.56
N LYS A 56 16.84 -7.78 -8.98
CA LYS A 56 16.02 -8.77 -9.71
C LYS A 56 16.73 -9.29 -10.98
N SER A 57 17.49 -8.43 -11.64
CA SER A 57 18.28 -8.79 -12.82
C SER A 57 19.38 -9.81 -12.49
N GLU A 58 20.01 -9.71 -11.31
CA GLU A 58 21.01 -10.67 -10.84
C GLU A 58 20.38 -12.02 -10.51
N VAL A 59 19.21 -12.02 -9.85
CA VAL A 59 18.46 -13.26 -9.57
C VAL A 59 18.10 -13.98 -10.87
N ARG A 60 17.71 -13.26 -11.93
CA ARG A 60 17.47 -13.87 -13.26
C ARG A 60 18.73 -14.46 -13.87
N LYS A 61 19.85 -13.73 -13.85
CA LYS A 61 21.14 -14.25 -14.33
C LYS A 61 21.57 -15.51 -13.59
N LEU A 62 21.37 -15.57 -12.27
CA LEU A 62 21.64 -16.77 -11.47
C LEU A 62 20.71 -17.91 -11.88
N ALA A 63 19.41 -17.65 -12.05
CA ALA A 63 18.45 -18.67 -12.49
C ALA A 63 18.81 -19.24 -13.87
N GLU A 64 19.21 -18.41 -14.82
CA GLU A 64 19.71 -18.83 -16.14
C GLU A 64 20.98 -19.66 -16.01
N LYS A 65 21.97 -19.17 -15.24
CA LYS A 65 23.26 -19.85 -15.01
C LYS A 65 23.07 -21.25 -14.42
N PHE A 66 22.09 -21.43 -13.54
CA PHE A 66 21.79 -22.72 -12.91
C PHE A 66 20.74 -23.54 -13.69
N GLY A 67 20.31 -23.09 -14.86
CA GLY A 67 19.37 -23.83 -15.71
C GLY A 67 17.97 -24.01 -15.10
N LEU A 68 17.52 -23.06 -14.26
CA LEU A 68 16.20 -23.16 -13.63
C LEU A 68 15.09 -22.91 -14.66
N PRO A 69 14.02 -23.74 -14.69
CA PRO A 69 12.93 -23.60 -15.66
C PRO A 69 12.14 -22.29 -15.49
N THR A 70 12.23 -21.67 -14.31
CA THR A 70 11.58 -20.39 -13.98
C THR A 70 12.40 -19.17 -14.38
N ALA A 71 13.60 -19.33 -14.96
CA ALA A 71 14.51 -18.22 -15.28
C ALA A 71 13.87 -17.12 -16.15
N GLN A 72 13.08 -17.52 -17.15
CA GLN A 72 12.37 -16.61 -18.06
C GLN A 72 10.91 -16.38 -17.69
N LYS A 73 10.42 -16.95 -16.58
CA LYS A 73 9.02 -16.78 -16.17
C LYS A 73 8.78 -15.31 -15.81
N LYS A 74 7.72 -14.72 -16.38
CA LYS A 74 7.28 -13.37 -16.03
C LYS A 74 6.90 -13.30 -14.55
N ASP A 75 7.11 -12.13 -13.95
CA ASP A 75 6.71 -11.89 -12.57
C ASP A 75 5.18 -11.96 -12.45
N SER A 76 4.69 -12.58 -11.39
CA SER A 76 3.25 -12.59 -11.09
C SER A 76 2.71 -11.16 -11.01
N GLN A 77 1.55 -10.93 -11.61
CA GLN A 77 0.76 -9.70 -11.52
C GLN A 77 -0.58 -10.05 -10.86
N GLY A 78 -1.22 -9.08 -10.20
CA GLY A 78 -2.52 -9.27 -9.56
C GLY A 78 -2.42 -9.76 -8.10
N LEU A 79 -3.56 -10.21 -7.56
CA LEU A 79 -3.63 -10.75 -6.20
C LEU A 79 -2.80 -12.03 -6.08
N CYS A 80 -2.13 -12.16 -4.92
CA CYS A 80 -1.32 -13.35 -4.66
C CYS A 80 -2.19 -14.60 -4.79
N PHE A 81 -1.65 -15.63 -5.44
CA PHE A 81 -2.28 -16.95 -5.65
C PHE A 81 -3.44 -17.04 -6.66
N MET A 82 -4.04 -15.94 -7.12
CA MET A 82 -5.20 -15.99 -8.05
C MET A 82 -4.85 -15.87 -9.54
N GLY A 83 -3.58 -15.64 -9.88
CA GLY A 83 -3.14 -15.55 -11.28
C GLY A 83 -3.55 -14.25 -11.97
N MET A 84 -3.59 -14.26 -13.31
CA MET A 84 -4.00 -13.10 -14.13
C MET A 84 -5.53 -13.02 -14.20
N LEU A 85 -6.17 -12.77 -13.08
CA LEU A 85 -7.61 -12.50 -13.02
C LEU A 85 -7.83 -10.99 -12.90
N ASP A 86 -8.76 -10.44 -13.68
CA ASP A 86 -9.15 -9.05 -13.52
C ASP A 86 -9.90 -8.89 -12.18
N MET A 87 -9.49 -7.89 -11.39
CA MET A 87 -10.05 -7.68 -10.05
C MET A 87 -11.53 -7.35 -10.08
N LYS A 88 -12.00 -6.63 -11.10
CA LYS A 88 -13.41 -6.29 -11.24
C LYS A 88 -14.20 -7.53 -11.60
N GLU A 89 -13.71 -8.37 -12.50
CA GLU A 89 -14.34 -9.65 -12.85
C GLU A 89 -14.44 -10.57 -11.64
N PHE A 90 -13.38 -10.70 -10.85
CA PHE A 90 -13.38 -11.49 -9.62
C PHE A 90 -14.44 -10.99 -8.62
N LEU A 91 -14.47 -9.68 -8.36
CA LEU A 91 -15.40 -9.11 -7.37
C LEU A 91 -16.86 -9.27 -7.82
N LYS A 92 -17.15 -9.29 -9.13
CA LYS A 92 -18.51 -9.51 -9.66
C LYS A 92 -19.07 -10.89 -9.31
N GLU A 93 -18.24 -11.89 -9.01
CA GLU A 93 -18.70 -13.21 -8.56
C GLU A 93 -19.31 -13.16 -7.14
N PHE A 94 -18.91 -12.17 -6.32
CA PHE A 94 -19.29 -12.06 -4.91
C PHE A 94 -20.14 -10.82 -4.61
N ILE A 95 -19.99 -9.76 -5.38
CA ILE A 95 -20.66 -8.47 -5.19
C ILE A 95 -21.52 -8.19 -6.42
N PRO A 96 -22.86 -8.14 -6.28
CA PRO A 96 -23.75 -7.83 -7.39
C PRO A 96 -23.44 -6.46 -7.98
N GLU A 97 -23.42 -6.40 -9.32
CA GLU A 97 -23.26 -5.14 -10.05
C GLU A 97 -24.53 -4.29 -9.90
N LYS A 98 -24.39 -3.07 -9.40
CA LYS A 98 -25.48 -2.11 -9.28
C LYS A 98 -25.02 -0.76 -9.79
N LYS A 99 -25.62 -0.32 -10.90
CA LYS A 99 -25.31 0.99 -11.46
C LYS A 99 -25.57 2.10 -10.44
N GLY A 100 -24.61 3.01 -10.35
CA GLY A 100 -24.65 4.17 -9.47
C GLY A 100 -24.31 5.45 -10.20
N GLN A 101 -24.54 6.58 -9.53
CA GLN A 101 -24.34 7.91 -10.11
C GLN A 101 -22.92 8.41 -9.82
N VAL A 102 -22.30 9.02 -10.83
CA VAL A 102 -21.10 9.82 -10.65
C VAL A 102 -21.50 11.27 -10.49
N LEU A 103 -21.11 11.87 -9.36
CA LEU A 103 -21.39 13.24 -8.97
C LEU A 103 -20.15 14.11 -9.15
N ASN A 104 -20.31 15.38 -9.48
CA ASN A 104 -19.26 16.37 -9.30
C ASN A 104 -19.24 16.89 -7.85
N GLU A 105 -18.28 17.76 -7.55
CA GLU A 105 -18.11 18.36 -6.21
C GLU A 105 -19.31 19.20 -5.74
N SER A 106 -20.16 19.67 -6.66
CA SER A 106 -21.43 20.35 -6.33
C SER A 106 -22.61 19.39 -6.10
N GLY A 107 -22.39 18.07 -6.17
CA GLY A 107 -23.43 17.05 -6.05
C GLY A 107 -24.28 16.84 -7.31
N LYS A 108 -23.88 17.43 -8.46
CA LYS A 108 -24.58 17.27 -9.73
C LYS A 108 -24.16 15.96 -10.39
N VAL A 109 -25.13 15.20 -10.91
CA VAL A 109 -24.85 13.99 -11.70
C VAL A 109 -24.16 14.37 -13.01
N VAL A 110 -22.96 13.81 -13.21
CA VAL A 110 -22.12 14.00 -14.39
C VAL A 110 -21.82 12.69 -15.12
N GLY A 111 -22.26 11.54 -14.58
CA GLY A 111 -21.94 10.24 -15.14
C GLY A 111 -22.56 9.05 -14.40
N GLU A 112 -22.11 7.85 -14.77
CA GLU A 112 -22.52 6.57 -14.19
C GLU A 112 -21.32 5.64 -13.96
N HIS A 113 -21.47 4.70 -13.03
CA HIS A 113 -20.50 3.65 -12.75
C HIS A 113 -21.19 2.33 -12.43
N ASP A 114 -20.43 1.23 -12.39
CA ASP A 114 -20.97 -0.13 -12.28
C ASP A 114 -21.18 -0.61 -10.83
N GLY A 115 -20.95 0.27 -9.85
CA GLY A 115 -21.09 -0.04 -8.42
C GLY A 115 -19.91 0.48 -7.60
N ALA A 116 -20.17 1.25 -6.54
CA ALA A 116 -19.16 2.03 -5.83
C ALA A 116 -18.06 1.16 -5.20
N SER A 117 -18.39 -0.09 -4.84
CA SER A 117 -17.46 -1.08 -4.27
C SER A 117 -16.31 -1.45 -5.19
N PHE A 118 -16.45 -1.29 -6.52
CA PHE A 118 -15.42 -1.68 -7.48
C PHE A 118 -14.35 -0.59 -7.71
N TYR A 119 -14.42 0.52 -6.98
CA TYR A 119 -13.58 1.70 -7.22
C TYR A 119 -12.81 2.14 -5.97
N THR A 120 -11.66 2.76 -6.21
CA THR A 120 -10.79 3.32 -5.17
C THR A 120 -10.64 4.83 -5.33
N ILE A 121 -10.51 5.55 -4.22
CA ILE A 121 -10.19 6.98 -4.21
C ILE A 121 -8.88 7.21 -4.99
N GLY A 122 -8.84 8.24 -5.83
CA GLY A 122 -7.74 8.58 -6.73
C GLY A 122 -7.76 7.84 -8.08
N GLN A 123 -8.67 6.90 -8.30
CA GLN A 123 -8.79 6.17 -9.57
C GLN A 123 -9.31 7.09 -10.69
N ARG A 124 -8.71 6.97 -11.88
CA ARG A 124 -9.02 7.78 -13.08
C ARG A 124 -9.88 7.09 -14.14
N HIS A 125 -10.07 5.77 -14.04
CA HIS A 125 -10.65 4.94 -15.11
C HIS A 125 -11.78 4.06 -14.60
N GLY A 126 -12.61 3.57 -15.51
CA GLY A 126 -13.63 2.54 -15.24
C GLY A 126 -15.02 3.07 -14.91
N PHE A 127 -15.23 4.39 -14.86
CA PHE A 127 -16.53 5.05 -14.75
C PHE A 127 -16.75 5.93 -16.00
N VAL A 128 -18.01 6.26 -16.29
CA VAL A 128 -18.40 7.00 -17.50
C VAL A 128 -18.84 8.40 -17.11
N ILE A 129 -18.20 9.43 -17.68
CA ILE A 129 -18.64 10.82 -17.59
C ILE A 129 -19.44 11.16 -18.84
N THR A 130 -20.74 11.45 -18.67
CA THR A 130 -21.68 11.78 -19.74
C THR A 130 -21.76 13.28 -20.00
N GLN A 131 -21.46 14.12 -19.00
CA GLN A 131 -21.38 15.57 -19.13
C GLN A 131 -19.91 16.03 -19.15
N LYS A 132 -19.25 15.86 -20.31
CA LYS A 132 -17.89 16.40 -20.49
C LYS A 132 -17.96 17.92 -20.72
N SER A 133 -17.18 18.69 -19.96
CA SER A 133 -16.83 20.05 -20.36
C SER A 133 -15.97 20.00 -21.63
N THR A 134 -15.89 21.12 -22.35
CA THR A 134 -15.09 21.28 -23.58
C THR A 134 -13.58 21.10 -23.39
N GLU A 135 -13.11 20.93 -22.16
CA GLU A 135 -11.71 20.69 -21.80
C GLU A 135 -11.56 19.22 -21.39
N GLU A 136 -10.69 18.47 -22.08
CA GLU A 136 -10.43 17.04 -21.87
C GLU A 136 -9.61 16.76 -20.60
N GLU A 137 -9.94 17.38 -19.47
CA GLU A 137 -9.24 17.13 -18.21
C GLU A 137 -9.63 15.75 -17.63
N PRO A 138 -8.66 14.96 -17.14
CA PRO A 138 -8.95 13.68 -16.51
C PRO A 138 -9.70 13.89 -15.19
N TYR A 139 -10.74 13.08 -14.97
CA TYR A 139 -11.46 13.04 -13.70
C TYR A 139 -10.86 12.00 -12.74
N TYR A 140 -10.89 12.32 -11.45
CA TYR A 140 -10.42 11.47 -10.37
C TYR A 140 -11.55 11.25 -9.38
N ILE A 141 -11.69 10.01 -8.89
CA ILE A 141 -12.59 9.74 -7.76
C ILE A 141 -11.99 10.40 -6.52
N VAL A 142 -12.71 11.37 -5.96
CA VAL A 142 -12.30 12.09 -4.76
C VAL A 142 -12.99 11.58 -3.49
N ASP A 143 -14.18 11.00 -3.66
CA ASP A 143 -14.96 10.41 -2.58
C ASP A 143 -15.85 9.27 -3.10
N LYS A 144 -16.24 8.36 -2.22
CA LYS A 144 -17.18 7.28 -2.53
C LYS A 144 -18.10 6.98 -1.36
N ASP A 145 -19.37 6.77 -1.67
CA ASP A 145 -20.38 6.32 -0.71
C ASP A 145 -20.92 4.97 -1.19
N VAL A 146 -20.53 3.89 -0.50
CA VAL A 146 -20.92 2.53 -0.86
C VAL A 146 -22.39 2.27 -0.53
N GLU A 147 -22.92 2.87 0.54
CA GLU A 147 -24.30 2.69 0.96
C GLU A 147 -25.27 3.40 -0.01
N LYS A 148 -24.94 4.64 -0.40
CA LYS A 148 -25.69 5.40 -1.40
C LYS A 148 -25.38 4.99 -2.84
N ASN A 149 -24.33 4.20 -3.04
CA ASN A 149 -23.82 3.76 -4.35
C ASN A 149 -23.51 4.95 -5.28
N THR A 150 -22.69 5.89 -4.80
CA THR A 150 -22.27 7.08 -5.54
C THR A 150 -20.77 7.26 -5.51
N LEU A 151 -20.22 7.83 -6.59
CA LEU A 151 -18.84 8.29 -6.67
C LEU A 151 -18.82 9.81 -6.86
N THR A 152 -17.95 10.51 -6.15
CA THR A 152 -17.70 11.94 -6.40
C THR A 152 -16.40 12.10 -7.16
N VAL A 153 -16.40 12.92 -8.21
CA VAL A 153 -15.20 13.18 -9.05
C VAL A 153 -14.85 14.66 -9.15
N SER A 154 -13.55 14.93 -9.32
CA SER A 154 -13.03 16.27 -9.64
C SER A 154 -12.04 16.19 -10.81
N SER A 155 -11.98 17.25 -11.63
CA SER A 155 -10.96 17.41 -12.68
C SER A 155 -9.71 18.15 -12.19
N LYS A 156 -9.79 18.81 -11.02
CA LYS A 156 -8.67 19.55 -10.46
C LYS A 156 -7.72 18.58 -9.76
N GLU A 157 -6.45 18.55 -10.18
CA GLU A 157 -5.36 17.89 -9.45
C GLU A 157 -5.01 18.67 -8.16
N ASN A 158 -5.97 18.89 -7.28
CA ASN A 158 -5.69 19.51 -5.99
C ASN A 158 -5.86 18.47 -4.88
N MET A 159 -4.76 18.08 -4.24
CA MET A 159 -4.74 17.02 -3.21
C MET A 159 -5.74 17.25 -2.08
N GLU A 160 -6.05 18.51 -1.76
CA GLU A 160 -7.10 18.86 -0.78
C GLU A 160 -8.50 18.37 -1.21
N HIS A 161 -8.80 18.41 -2.50
CA HIS A 161 -10.09 17.99 -3.03
C HIS A 161 -10.14 16.46 -3.24
N VAL A 162 -9.00 15.79 -3.46
CA VAL A 162 -8.90 14.32 -3.57
C VAL A 162 -8.84 13.62 -2.19
N GLY A 163 -9.22 14.31 -1.12
CA GLY A 163 -9.26 13.76 0.23
C GLY A 163 -7.87 13.56 0.87
N GLY A 164 -6.87 14.32 0.43
CA GLY A 164 -5.55 14.34 1.03
C GLY A 164 -5.61 14.81 2.49
N ARG A 165 -4.96 14.08 3.39
CA ARG A 165 -4.92 14.40 4.82
C ARG A 165 -3.47 14.52 5.26
N LYS A 166 -3.18 15.50 6.10
CA LYS A 166 -1.88 15.62 6.76
C LYS A 166 -1.71 14.57 7.86
N THR A 167 -2.80 14.24 8.55
CA THR A 167 -2.83 13.30 9.66
C THR A 167 -3.73 12.11 9.30
N VAL A 168 -3.22 10.90 9.53
CA VAL A 168 -3.87 9.64 9.22
C VAL A 168 -3.84 8.75 10.45
N THR A 169 -5.00 8.23 10.84
CA THR A 169 -5.10 7.25 11.92
C THR A 169 -5.00 5.85 11.36
N LEU A 170 -4.30 5.00 12.10
CA LEU A 170 -4.14 3.58 11.81
C LEU A 170 -4.85 2.74 12.85
N HIS A 171 -5.42 1.64 12.40
CA HIS A 171 -5.88 0.53 13.23
C HIS A 171 -5.12 -0.76 12.88
N ASP A 172 -5.29 -1.79 13.70
CA ASP A 172 -4.58 -3.08 13.60
C ASP A 172 -3.07 -2.90 13.43
N THR A 173 -2.48 -1.98 14.22
CA THR A 173 -1.04 -1.71 14.13
C THR A 173 -0.22 -2.91 14.58
N ASN A 174 0.88 -3.18 13.88
CA ASN A 174 1.87 -4.17 14.24
C ASN A 174 3.26 -3.55 14.11
N TRP A 175 4.04 -3.63 15.19
CA TRP A 175 5.41 -3.16 15.25
C TRP A 175 6.33 -4.35 15.45
N ILE A 176 7.27 -4.52 14.51
CA ILE A 176 8.12 -5.71 14.45
C ILE A 176 9.02 -5.82 15.69
N GLY A 177 9.54 -4.70 16.17
CA GLY A 177 10.39 -4.63 17.35
C GLY A 177 10.03 -3.41 18.19
N GLU A 178 10.95 -2.46 18.34
CA GLU A 178 10.65 -1.20 19.02
C GLU A 178 9.57 -0.39 18.31
N GLU A 179 8.59 0.08 19.08
CA GLU A 179 7.58 1.04 18.62
C GLU A 179 8.22 2.38 18.20
N PRO A 180 7.61 3.10 17.25
CA PRO A 180 8.01 4.46 16.92
C PRO A 180 7.98 5.39 18.14
N LYS A 181 9.13 6.00 18.43
CA LYS A 181 9.29 7.02 19.48
C LYS A 181 8.71 8.36 19.03
N GLU A 182 7.89 8.97 19.89
CA GLU A 182 7.31 10.30 19.68
C GLU A 182 8.42 11.35 19.51
N GLY A 183 8.21 12.31 18.60
CA GLY A 183 9.16 13.39 18.32
C GLY A 183 10.34 13.03 17.40
N LYS A 184 10.51 11.76 17.01
CA LYS A 184 11.47 11.35 15.97
C LYS A 184 10.81 11.39 14.58
N SER A 185 11.57 11.83 13.56
CA SER A 185 11.15 11.72 12.15
C SER A 185 11.39 10.32 11.61
N TYR A 186 10.43 9.83 10.83
CA TYR A 186 10.44 8.56 10.12
C TYR A 186 9.98 8.77 8.68
N ARG A 187 10.04 7.71 7.89
CA ARG A 187 9.45 7.70 6.55
C ARG A 187 8.32 6.70 6.47
N ALA A 188 7.24 7.04 5.80
CA ALA A 188 6.09 6.17 5.61
C ALA A 188 5.83 5.92 4.13
N ARG A 189 5.26 4.74 3.83
CA ARG A 189 4.76 4.39 2.51
C ARG A 189 3.28 4.08 2.63
N VAL A 190 2.44 4.87 1.94
CA VAL A 190 0.96 4.74 1.98
C VAL A 190 0.42 3.70 0.99
N ARG A 191 1.22 3.28 0.01
CA ARG A 191 0.88 2.25 -0.97
C ARG A 191 2.11 1.52 -1.48
N TYR A 192 1.97 0.28 -1.93
CA TYR A 192 3.08 -0.47 -2.52
C TYR A 192 3.72 0.29 -3.70
N ARG A 193 5.06 0.38 -3.71
CA ARG A 193 5.87 1.20 -4.64
C ARG A 193 5.57 2.71 -4.63
N GLY A 194 4.84 3.21 -3.64
CA GLY A 194 4.78 4.63 -3.35
C GLY A 194 6.15 5.15 -2.89
N GLU A 195 6.32 6.46 -3.05
CA GLU A 195 7.45 7.18 -2.49
C GLU A 195 7.47 7.06 -0.96
N LEU A 196 8.64 7.24 -0.38
CA LEU A 196 8.81 7.32 1.06
C LEU A 196 8.61 8.77 1.48
N LEU A 197 7.60 9.00 2.30
CA LEU A 197 7.15 10.32 2.72
C LEU A 197 7.59 10.58 4.15
N GLU A 198 8.19 11.74 4.41
CA GLU A 198 8.58 12.13 5.78
C GLU A 198 7.34 12.26 6.68
N CYS A 199 7.44 11.73 7.90
CA CYS A 199 6.34 11.68 8.85
C CYS A 199 6.82 11.56 10.30
N SER A 200 5.97 11.96 11.23
CA SER A 200 6.06 11.61 12.65
C SER A 200 4.96 10.63 13.03
N VAL A 201 5.24 9.75 13.99
CA VAL A 201 4.28 8.75 14.48
C VAL A 201 4.02 8.98 15.97
N LYS A 202 2.75 8.93 16.34
CA LYS A 202 2.28 8.99 17.72
C LYS A 202 1.43 7.76 18.03
N MET A 203 1.84 6.99 19.04
CA MET A 203 1.06 5.85 19.51
C MET A 203 -0.18 6.35 20.25
N LEU A 204 -1.36 5.85 19.87
CA LEU A 204 -2.63 6.17 20.56
C LEU A 204 -2.97 5.09 21.59
N ASN A 205 -2.70 3.82 21.26
CA ASN A 205 -2.75 2.65 22.13
C ASN A 205 -2.01 1.48 21.45
N GLU A 206 -2.12 0.26 21.99
CA GLU A 206 -1.42 -0.94 21.48
C GLU A 206 -1.77 -1.31 20.03
N SER A 207 -2.97 -0.97 19.54
CA SER A 207 -3.43 -1.35 18.19
C SER A 207 -3.75 -0.16 17.28
N ARG A 208 -3.48 1.07 17.74
CA ARG A 208 -3.75 2.30 16.99
C ARG A 208 -2.61 3.31 17.10
N ALA A 209 -2.33 3.96 15.97
CA ALA A 209 -1.34 5.01 15.87
C ALA A 209 -1.86 6.15 14.99
N GLU A 210 -1.30 7.33 15.19
CA GLU A 210 -1.51 8.50 14.35
C GLU A 210 -0.22 8.83 13.61
N VAL A 211 -0.29 8.98 12.29
CA VAL A 211 0.82 9.35 11.43
C VAL A 211 0.56 10.75 10.89
N THR A 212 1.48 11.67 11.11
CA THR A 212 1.42 13.04 10.59
C THR A 212 2.53 13.26 9.58
N PHE A 213 2.16 13.59 8.35
CA PHE A 213 3.06 13.91 7.24
C PHE A 213 3.43 15.39 7.22
N GLU A 214 4.48 15.76 6.48
CA GLU A 214 4.83 17.19 6.27
C GLU A 214 3.80 17.91 5.38
N GLU A 215 3.37 17.24 4.31
CA GLU A 215 2.38 17.70 3.33
C GLU A 215 1.16 16.77 3.30
N ASN A 216 0.03 17.24 2.76
CA ASN A 216 -1.18 16.42 2.63
C ASN A 216 -0.93 15.20 1.74
N GLN A 217 -1.35 14.02 2.19
CA GLN A 217 -1.18 12.77 1.45
C GLN A 217 -2.51 12.07 1.22
N ILE A 218 -2.67 11.45 0.04
CA ILE A 218 -3.81 10.58 -0.24
C ILE A 218 -3.50 9.21 0.37
N ALA A 219 -4.22 8.88 1.44
CA ALA A 219 -4.12 7.61 2.16
C ALA A 219 -5.50 6.94 2.15
N PRO A 220 -5.79 6.06 1.17
CA PRO A 220 -7.10 5.42 1.07
C PRO A 220 -7.35 4.44 2.24
N ALA A 221 -8.53 4.55 2.87
CA ALA A 221 -8.99 3.63 3.91
C ALA A 221 -8.88 2.15 3.48
N GLY A 222 -8.48 1.30 4.41
CA GLY A 222 -8.23 -0.13 4.19
C GLY A 222 -6.89 -0.48 3.55
N GLN A 223 -6.11 0.48 3.05
CA GLN A 223 -4.72 0.22 2.64
C GLN A 223 -3.78 0.19 3.84
N SER A 224 -2.65 -0.51 3.67
CA SER A 224 -1.59 -0.50 4.69
C SER A 224 -0.74 0.76 4.60
N LEU A 225 -0.43 1.36 5.73
CA LEU A 225 0.61 2.38 5.87
C LEU A 225 1.78 1.76 6.66
N VAL A 226 2.96 1.75 6.04
CA VAL A 226 4.15 1.08 6.60
C VAL A 226 5.22 2.11 6.92
N ILE A 227 5.78 2.03 8.13
CA ILE A 227 6.79 2.96 8.66
C ILE A 227 8.20 2.37 8.52
N TYR A 228 9.14 3.24 8.16
CA TYR A 228 10.53 2.93 7.90
C TYR A 228 11.47 3.90 8.64
N ASP A 229 12.60 3.36 9.10
CA ASP A 229 13.73 4.08 9.67
C ASP A 229 15.01 3.70 8.92
N GLY A 230 15.46 4.56 8.00
CA GLY A 230 16.50 4.19 7.05
C GLY A 230 16.03 3.05 6.14
N GLU A 231 16.69 1.89 6.24
CA GLU A 231 16.33 0.65 5.53
C GLU A 231 15.43 -0.28 6.37
N ARG A 232 15.22 0.02 7.66
CA ARG A 232 14.46 -0.83 8.57
C ARG A 232 12.98 -0.60 8.34
N CYS A 233 12.22 -1.67 8.14
CA CYS A 233 10.77 -1.67 8.24
C CYS A 233 10.41 -1.83 9.72
N LEU A 234 9.81 -0.81 10.32
CA LEU A 234 9.43 -0.85 11.73
C LEU A 234 8.11 -1.60 11.96
N GLY A 235 7.27 -1.64 10.93
CA GLY A 235 5.90 -2.15 11.03
C GLY A 235 4.93 -1.18 10.36
N GLY A 236 3.67 -1.24 10.73
CA GLY A 236 2.63 -0.42 10.11
C GLY A 236 1.26 -0.67 10.71
N GLY A 237 0.24 -0.25 9.98
CA GLY A 237 -1.17 -0.49 10.30
C GLY A 237 -2.05 -0.32 9.08
N VAL A 238 -3.34 -0.54 9.26
CA VAL A 238 -4.38 -0.31 8.25
C VAL A 238 -4.92 1.10 8.42
N ILE A 239 -5.06 1.84 7.32
CA ILE A 239 -5.60 3.19 7.31
C ILE A 239 -7.11 3.16 7.60
N ASP A 240 -7.57 3.95 8.56
CA ASP A 240 -8.99 4.18 8.86
C ASP A 240 -9.76 4.90 7.73
#